data_AF-A0A1T5CYQ4-F1
#
_entry.id   AF-A0A1T5CYQ4-F1
#
_cell.length_a   1.000
_cell.length_b   1.000
_cell.length_c   1.000
_cell.angle_alpha   90.00
_cell.angle_beta   90.00
_cell.angle_gamma   90.00
#
_symmetry.space_group_name_H-M   'P 1'
#
loop_
_entity.id
_entity.type
_entity.pdbx_description
1 polymer ?
#
loop_
_entity_poly.entity_id
_entity_poly.type
_entity_poly.pdbx_seq_one_letter_code
_entity_poly.pdbx_strand_id
1 'polypeptide(L)'
;MNILQSTLLLALVPLALSNCNQKKVKENNTTTTEQSQSDTRLVAGNYVTADYDKRSEGYDWVGVMVQNRNDSTVVIQVRSRADRKKPTCTLDTEANKVKDGVYQASLQGKKVIFTFNDSTLTINPEAPQDEAILHFYCSGGASIAGNYKKIMTPLDSTQLEKLPNN
;
A
#
# COMPACT_ATOMS: atom_id res chain seq x y z
N MET A 1 32.66 -35.92 -43.66
CA MET A 1 33.87 -36.55 -44.22
C MET A 1 35.01 -35.56 -44.05
N ASN A 2 36.04 -35.95 -43.29
CA ASN A 2 37.39 -35.34 -43.08
C ASN A 2 37.39 -34.04 -42.25
N ILE A 3 37.94 -33.92 -41.02
CA ILE A 3 39.18 -34.35 -40.32
C ILE A 3 40.46 -33.61 -40.77
N LEU A 4 40.98 -32.74 -39.89
CA LEU A 4 42.39 -32.45 -39.51
C LEU A 4 42.34 -31.31 -38.45
N GLN A 5 42.58 -31.45 -37.13
CA GLN A 5 43.82 -31.78 -36.37
C GLN A 5 45.06 -31.01 -36.88
N SER A 6 45.89 -30.30 -36.09
CA SER A 6 46.35 -30.54 -34.71
C SER A 6 47.10 -29.32 -34.10
N THR A 7 46.83 -29.04 -32.80
CA THR A 7 47.69 -28.71 -31.61
C THR A 7 49.01 -27.87 -31.73
N LEU A 8 49.60 -27.17 -30.73
CA LEU A 8 49.74 -27.26 -29.25
C LEU A 8 50.46 -25.94 -28.76
N LEU A 9 50.19 -25.29 -27.61
CA LEU A 9 50.84 -25.43 -26.27
C LEU A 9 50.24 -24.33 -25.34
N LEU A 10 49.63 -24.64 -24.19
CA LEU A 10 50.19 -24.96 -22.85
C LEU A 10 50.56 -23.74 -21.98
N ALA A 11 49.74 -23.45 -20.96
CA ALA A 11 50.20 -22.99 -19.64
C ALA A 11 49.12 -23.24 -18.58
N LEU A 12 49.30 -24.33 -17.83
CA LEU A 12 48.64 -24.64 -16.56
C LEU A 12 49.32 -23.84 -15.43
N VAL A 13 48.53 -23.25 -14.52
CA VAL A 13 48.96 -22.98 -13.13
C VAL A 13 47.81 -23.27 -12.18
N PRO A 14 47.90 -24.30 -11.31
CA PRO A 14 46.99 -24.49 -10.20
C PRO A 14 47.63 -24.21 -8.81
N LEU A 15 46.75 -24.23 -7.81
CA LEU A 15 46.95 -24.38 -6.36
C LEU A 15 47.13 -23.12 -5.50
N ALA A 16 46.08 -22.84 -4.72
CA ALA A 16 46.21 -22.81 -3.27
C ALA A 16 44.93 -23.37 -2.62
N LEU A 17 45.04 -24.57 -2.04
CA LEU A 17 44.07 -25.13 -1.10
C LEU A 17 44.45 -24.63 0.31
N SER A 18 43.59 -23.82 0.91
CA SER A 18 43.70 -23.47 2.33
C SER A 18 43.08 -24.57 3.18
N ASN A 19 43.93 -25.25 3.94
CA ASN A 19 43.60 -26.23 4.97
C ASN A 19 43.25 -25.53 6.29
N CYS A 20 42.16 -25.92 6.96
CA CYS A 20 42.10 -25.93 8.42
C CYS A 20 40.95 -26.81 8.98
N ASN A 21 41.36 -27.99 9.48
CA ASN A 21 40.89 -28.74 10.65
C ASN A 21 39.40 -29.04 10.86
N GLN A 22 39.05 -30.32 10.68
CA GLN A 22 37.92 -30.96 11.36
C GLN A 22 38.17 -31.06 12.87
N LYS A 23 37.22 -30.54 13.66
CA LYS A 23 36.88 -31.08 14.97
C LYS A 23 35.42 -31.54 14.93
N LYS A 24 35.16 -32.81 15.30
CA LYS A 24 33.82 -33.33 15.56
C LYS A 24 33.36 -32.97 16.98
N VAL A 25 32.05 -33.14 17.22
CA VAL A 25 31.27 -33.06 18.48
C VAL A 25 30.72 -31.63 18.70
N LYS A 26 29.41 -31.35 18.84
CA LYS A 26 28.24 -32.10 19.29
C LYS A 26 26.95 -31.49 18.70
N GLU A 27 25.97 -32.36 18.48
CA GLU A 27 24.55 -32.09 18.36
C GLU A 27 24.06 -30.96 19.30
N ASN A 28 23.34 -30.00 18.74
CA ASN A 28 22.31 -29.24 19.43
C ASN A 28 21.28 -28.78 18.39
N ASN A 29 20.07 -29.28 18.55
CA ASN A 29 18.88 -28.80 17.86
C ASN A 29 18.74 -27.29 18.09
N THR A 30 18.97 -26.52 17.05
CA THR A 30 18.39 -25.18 16.95
C THR A 30 17.61 -25.15 15.66
N THR A 31 16.32 -25.40 15.79
CA THR A 31 15.30 -25.06 14.81
C THR A 31 15.55 -23.63 14.35
N THR A 32 16.18 -23.47 13.17
CA THR A 32 16.16 -22.21 12.45
C THR A 32 14.73 -22.07 11.94
N THR A 33 13.90 -21.47 12.78
CA THR A 33 12.66 -20.86 12.35
C THR A 33 13.02 -19.91 11.22
N GLU A 34 12.66 -20.27 9.99
CA GLU A 34 12.60 -19.35 8.87
C GLU A 34 11.63 -18.24 9.29
N GLN A 35 12.18 -17.16 9.87
CA GLN A 35 11.50 -15.89 9.96
C GLN A 35 11.26 -15.44 8.52
N SER A 36 10.05 -15.71 8.04
CA SER A 36 9.42 -14.93 7.00
C SER A 36 9.61 -13.46 7.35
N GLN A 37 10.57 -12.80 6.70
CA GLN A 37 10.55 -11.35 6.57
C GLN A 37 9.27 -11.04 5.80
N SER A 38 8.21 -10.76 6.56
CA SER A 38 6.98 -10.18 6.06
C SER A 38 7.36 -8.86 5.39
N ASP A 39 7.52 -8.91 4.08
CA ASP A 39 7.66 -7.77 3.21
C ASP A 39 6.49 -6.83 3.50
N THR A 40 6.72 -5.83 4.34
CA THR A 40 5.64 -4.99 4.85
C THR A 40 5.26 -4.05 3.72
N ARG A 41 4.07 -4.27 3.14
CA ARG A 41 3.61 -3.43 2.02
C ARG A 41 3.54 -1.96 2.45
N LEU A 42 4.22 -1.10 1.68
CA LEU A 42 4.21 0.34 1.89
C LEU A 42 2.88 0.96 1.44
N VAL A 43 1.93 1.07 2.38
CA VAL A 43 0.58 1.61 2.11
C VAL A 43 0.47 3.13 2.20
N ALA A 44 1.44 3.80 2.84
CA ALA A 44 1.44 5.26 2.94
C ALA A 44 1.49 5.94 1.56
N GLY A 45 0.83 7.09 1.45
CA GLY A 45 0.75 7.89 0.23
C GLY A 45 -0.62 8.51 0.00
N ASN A 46 -0.78 9.10 -1.19
CA ASN A 46 -2.03 9.72 -1.62
C ASN A 46 -2.69 8.86 -2.69
N TYR A 47 -4.01 8.71 -2.60
CA TYR A 47 -4.82 7.96 -3.55
C TYR A 47 -5.99 8.81 -4.01
N VAL A 48 -6.36 8.74 -5.29
CA VAL A 48 -7.38 9.62 -5.88
C VAL A 48 -8.34 8.86 -6.78
N THR A 49 -9.57 9.36 -6.90
CA THR A 49 -10.52 8.90 -7.93
C THR A 49 -9.99 9.18 -9.34
N ALA A 50 -10.49 8.43 -10.34
CA ALA A 50 -10.02 8.52 -11.72
C ALA A 50 -10.07 9.94 -12.32
N ASP A 51 -11.07 10.73 -11.94
CA ASP A 51 -11.28 12.08 -12.47
C ASP A 51 -10.31 13.14 -11.93
N TYR A 52 -9.44 12.80 -10.97
CA TYR A 52 -8.42 13.72 -10.44
C TYR A 52 -7.45 14.22 -11.52
N ASP A 53 -7.16 13.40 -12.54
CA ASP A 53 -6.29 13.80 -13.66
C ASP A 53 -6.90 14.97 -14.47
N LYS A 54 -8.23 15.16 -14.40
CA LYS A 54 -8.98 16.24 -15.06
C LYS A 54 -9.39 17.37 -14.11
N ARG A 55 -8.84 17.43 -12.89
CA ARG A 55 -9.22 18.43 -11.86
C ARG A 55 -9.05 19.88 -12.34
N SER A 56 -8.10 20.16 -13.23
CA SER A 56 -7.90 21.50 -13.82
C SER A 56 -9.03 21.92 -14.76
N GLU A 57 -9.83 20.98 -15.24
CA GLU A 57 -11.01 21.22 -16.08
C GLU A 57 -12.29 21.38 -15.23
N GLY A 58 -12.17 21.29 -13.90
CA GLY A 58 -13.29 21.44 -12.97
C GLY A 58 -14.04 20.14 -12.64
N TYR A 59 -13.47 18.98 -12.98
CA TYR A 59 -14.03 17.69 -12.59
C TYR A 59 -13.99 17.49 -11.08
N ASP A 60 -14.98 16.76 -10.57
CA ASP A 60 -15.05 16.41 -9.16
C ASP A 60 -14.11 15.23 -8.86
N TRP A 61 -13.50 15.25 -7.68
CA TRP A 61 -12.58 14.21 -7.27
C TRP A 61 -12.60 14.03 -5.75
N VAL A 62 -12.24 12.83 -5.32
CA VAL A 62 -12.03 12.48 -3.91
C VAL A 62 -10.60 11.95 -3.75
N GLY A 63 -9.90 12.47 -2.75
CA GLY A 63 -8.55 12.09 -2.37
C GLY A 63 -8.54 11.40 -1.01
N VAL A 64 -7.65 10.43 -0.86
CA VAL A 64 -7.38 9.70 0.37
C VAL A 64 -5.90 9.84 0.70
N MET A 65 -5.60 10.43 1.84
CA MET A 65 -4.25 10.56 2.39
C MET A 65 -4.06 9.47 3.44
N VAL A 66 -2.99 8.69 3.30
CA VAL A 66 -2.68 7.57 4.20
C VAL A 66 -1.30 7.76 4.78
N GLN A 67 -1.22 7.75 6.11
CA GLN A 67 0.02 7.90 6.87
C GLN A 67 0.18 6.74 7.85
N ASN A 68 1.39 6.23 8.02
CA ASN A 68 1.67 5.23 9.03
C ASN A 68 1.69 5.91 10.41
N ARG A 69 0.89 5.40 11.35
CA ARG A 69 0.95 5.77 12.77
C ARG A 69 2.01 4.91 13.49
N ASN A 70 1.98 3.61 13.19
CA ASN A 70 2.90 2.58 13.68
C ASN A 70 2.81 1.36 12.74
N ASP A 71 3.45 0.24 13.08
CA ASP A 71 3.54 -0.96 12.23
C ASP A 71 2.18 -1.62 11.93
N SER A 72 1.18 -1.43 12.79
CA SER A 72 -0.15 -2.04 12.67
C SER A 72 -1.29 -1.04 12.43
N THR A 73 -1.01 0.26 12.41
CA THR A 73 -2.05 1.29 12.36
C THR A 73 -1.70 2.38 11.36
N VAL A 74 -2.68 2.75 10.55
CA VAL A 74 -2.59 3.89 9.63
C VAL A 74 -3.64 4.94 9.98
N VAL A 75 -3.28 6.19 9.77
CA VAL A 75 -4.22 7.32 9.74
C VAL A 75 -4.70 7.50 8.30
N ILE A 76 -6.01 7.55 8.12
CA ILE A 76 -6.66 7.72 6.82
C ILE A 76 -7.51 8.98 6.85
N GLN A 77 -7.28 9.87 5.89
CA GLN A 77 -8.04 11.10 5.72
C GLN A 77 -8.63 11.14 4.32
N VAL A 78 -9.95 11.22 4.21
CA VAL A 78 -10.67 11.40 2.95
C VAL A 78 -11.09 12.85 2.82
N ARG A 79 -10.82 13.47 1.68
CA ARG A 79 -11.25 14.84 1.34
C ARG A 79 -11.69 14.91 -0.11
N SER A 80 -12.73 15.67 -0.40
CA SER A 80 -13.12 16.01 -1.77
C SER A 80 -12.58 17.37 -2.19
N ARG A 81 -12.78 17.69 -3.47
CA ARG A 81 -12.64 19.05 -4.01
C ARG A 81 -13.46 20.06 -3.18
N ALA A 82 -12.85 21.20 -2.85
CA ALA A 82 -13.47 22.34 -2.18
C ALA A 82 -14.37 23.14 -3.13
N ASP A 83 -15.48 22.55 -3.56
CA ASP A 83 -16.51 23.27 -4.32
C ASP A 83 -17.79 23.34 -3.50
N ARG A 84 -18.20 24.56 -3.12
CA ARG A 84 -19.38 24.81 -2.28
C ARG A 84 -20.68 24.25 -2.86
N LYS A 85 -20.75 24.01 -4.17
CA LYS A 85 -21.95 23.51 -4.85
C LYS A 85 -21.97 21.99 -5.01
N LYS A 86 -20.90 21.30 -4.65
CA LYS A 86 -20.73 19.87 -4.93
C LYS A 86 -20.85 19.03 -3.66
N PRO A 87 -21.20 17.74 -3.80
CA PRO A 87 -21.03 16.76 -2.74
C PRO A 87 -19.65 16.86 -2.09
N THR A 88 -19.65 17.02 -0.78
CA THR A 88 -18.47 17.13 0.06
C THR A 88 -18.23 15.78 0.71
N CYS A 89 -17.04 15.20 0.56
CA CYS A 89 -16.65 13.98 1.26
C CYS A 89 -15.55 14.26 2.28
N THR A 90 -15.81 13.98 3.56
CA THR A 90 -14.83 14.14 4.66
C THR A 90 -14.88 12.95 5.62
N LEU A 91 -13.71 12.35 5.86
CA LEU A 91 -13.49 11.32 6.88
C LEU A 91 -12.09 11.50 7.47
N ASP A 92 -11.98 11.41 8.80
CA ASP A 92 -10.71 11.20 9.51
C ASP A 92 -10.86 9.96 10.38
N THR A 93 -9.98 8.98 10.20
CA THR A 93 -10.05 7.72 10.97
C THR A 93 -8.70 7.06 11.11
N GLU A 94 -8.63 6.12 12.04
CA GLU A 94 -7.52 5.18 12.16
C GLU A 94 -7.98 3.80 11.75
N ALA A 95 -7.17 3.11 10.96
CA ALA A 95 -7.43 1.75 10.53
C ALA A 95 -6.31 0.82 11.01
N ASN A 96 -6.70 -0.34 11.53
CA ASN A 96 -5.79 -1.34 12.07
C ASN A 96 -5.55 -2.45 11.05
N LYS A 97 -4.30 -2.90 10.92
CA LYS A 97 -3.86 -3.95 10.02
C LYS A 97 -4.50 -5.27 10.44
N VAL A 98 -5.26 -5.88 9.53
CA VAL A 98 -5.85 -7.22 9.68
C VAL A 98 -4.92 -8.27 9.09
N LYS A 99 -4.34 -7.95 7.93
CA LYS A 99 -3.29 -8.72 7.24
C LYS A 99 -2.52 -7.78 6.32
N ASP A 100 -1.50 -8.29 5.64
CA ASP A 100 -0.74 -7.46 4.71
C ASP A 100 -1.61 -6.83 3.61
N GLY A 101 -1.44 -5.53 3.41
CA GLY A 101 -2.27 -4.72 2.52
C GLY A 101 -3.74 -4.55 2.92
N VAL A 102 -4.23 -5.07 4.06
CA VAL A 102 -5.64 -4.96 4.45
C VAL A 102 -5.78 -4.37 5.85
N TYR A 103 -6.49 -3.25 5.92
CA TYR A 103 -6.73 -2.50 7.15
C TYR A 103 -8.24 -2.35 7.39
N GLN A 104 -8.63 -2.24 8.66
CA GLN A 104 -10.02 -2.13 9.06
C GLN A 104 -10.21 -0.96 10.02
N ALA A 105 -11.27 -0.18 9.81
CA ALA A 105 -11.78 0.79 10.77
C ALA A 105 -13.22 0.44 11.19
N SER A 106 -13.64 0.92 12.37
CA SER A 106 -15.04 0.88 12.79
C SER A 106 -15.65 2.26 12.57
N LEU A 107 -16.56 2.36 11.59
CA LEU A 107 -17.27 3.58 11.19
C LEU A 107 -18.74 3.43 11.60
N GLN A 108 -19.21 4.25 12.55
CA GLN A 108 -20.56 4.15 13.15
C GLN A 108 -20.95 2.71 13.58
N GLY A 109 -19.99 1.96 14.15
CA GLY A 109 -20.22 0.58 14.58
C GLY A 109 -20.23 -0.46 13.45
N LYS A 110 -19.99 -0.06 12.20
CA LYS A 110 -19.82 -0.95 11.05
C LYS A 110 -18.36 -1.05 10.67
N LYS A 111 -17.92 -2.24 10.25
CA LYS A 111 -16.55 -2.44 9.81
C LYS A 111 -16.40 -2.02 8.35
N VAL A 112 -15.35 -1.25 8.09
CA VAL A 112 -14.96 -0.80 6.76
C VAL A 112 -13.54 -1.27 6.49
N ILE A 113 -13.36 -1.87 5.31
CA ILE A 113 -12.12 -2.49 4.86
C ILE A 113 -11.44 -1.59 3.84
N PHE A 114 -10.17 -1.31 4.10
CA PHE A 114 -9.25 -0.60 3.22
C PHE A 114 -8.27 -1.62 2.65
N THR A 115 -8.37 -1.90 1.36
CA THR A 115 -7.51 -2.87 0.67
C THR A 115 -6.51 -2.12 -0.21
N PHE A 116 -5.23 -2.25 0.12
CA PHE A 116 -4.12 -1.65 -0.59
C PHE A 116 -3.42 -2.69 -1.46
N ASN A 117 -3.25 -2.37 -2.73
CA ASN A 117 -2.33 -3.01 -3.65
C ASN A 117 -1.24 -2.00 -4.06
N ASP A 118 -0.28 -2.42 -4.89
CA ASP A 118 0.91 -1.61 -5.22
C ASP A 118 0.58 -0.20 -5.73
N SER A 119 -0.53 -0.05 -6.45
CA SER A 119 -0.95 1.22 -7.06
C SER A 119 -2.40 1.62 -6.76
N THR A 120 -3.13 0.86 -5.94
CA THR A 120 -4.56 1.10 -5.71
C THR A 120 -4.96 0.97 -4.25
N LEU A 121 -5.97 1.74 -3.85
CA LEU A 121 -6.73 1.58 -2.62
C LEU A 121 -8.18 1.31 -2.99
N THR A 122 -8.80 0.32 -2.35
CA THR A 122 -10.25 0.08 -2.41
C THR A 122 -10.85 0.24 -1.02
N ILE A 123 -11.98 0.95 -0.93
CA ILE A 123 -12.75 1.17 0.31
C ILE A 123 -14.13 0.51 0.15
N ASN A 124 -14.45 -0.44 1.02
CA ASN A 124 -15.72 -1.16 1.03
C ASN A 124 -16.16 -1.46 2.48
N PRO A 125 -17.46 -1.64 2.75
CA PRO A 125 -17.88 -2.27 4.01
C PRO A 125 -17.37 -3.72 4.07
N GLU A 126 -17.17 -4.26 5.28
CA GLU A 126 -16.90 -5.71 5.44
C GLU A 126 -18.08 -6.54 4.92
N ALA A 127 -19.30 -6.08 5.21
CA ALA A 127 -20.53 -6.74 4.81
C ALA A 127 -21.29 -5.89 3.78
N PRO A 128 -21.70 -6.43 2.61
CA PRO A 128 -22.32 -5.64 1.55
C PRO A 128 -23.58 -4.86 1.97
N GLN A 129 -24.38 -5.42 2.88
CA GLN A 129 -25.58 -4.76 3.41
C GLN A 129 -25.30 -3.49 4.21
N ASP A 130 -24.04 -3.27 4.64
CA ASP A 130 -23.64 -2.10 5.39
C ASP A 130 -23.15 -0.95 4.49
N GLU A 131 -23.23 -1.06 3.15
CA GLU A 131 -22.75 -0.05 2.19
C GLU A 131 -23.24 1.38 2.48
N ALA A 132 -24.46 1.50 3.00
CA ALA A 132 -25.05 2.77 3.42
C ALA A 132 -24.14 3.59 4.36
N ILE A 133 -23.27 2.95 5.15
CA ILE A 133 -22.34 3.64 6.05
C ILE A 133 -21.39 4.59 5.32
N LEU A 134 -20.96 4.23 4.12
CA LEU A 134 -19.95 4.99 3.37
C LEU A 134 -20.53 6.27 2.78
N HIS A 135 -21.85 6.38 2.67
CA HIS A 135 -22.54 7.61 2.27
C HIS A 135 -22.58 8.65 3.38
N PHE A 136 -22.50 8.29 4.66
CA PHE A 136 -22.53 9.26 5.77
C PHE A 136 -21.37 10.26 5.74
N TYR A 137 -20.28 9.87 5.09
CA TYR A 137 -19.07 10.69 4.96
C TYR A 137 -19.11 11.61 3.76
N CYS A 138 -20.20 11.60 2.98
CA CYS A 138 -20.38 12.42 1.81
C CYS A 138 -21.77 13.10 1.80
N SER A 139 -21.86 14.35 1.35
CA SER A 139 -23.15 15.01 1.12
C SER A 139 -23.74 14.64 -0.25
N GLY A 140 -25.02 14.97 -0.48
CA GLY A 140 -25.63 14.86 -1.82
C GLY A 140 -25.74 13.44 -2.42
N GLY A 141 -25.67 12.39 -1.59
CA GLY A 141 -25.79 10.99 -2.02
C GLY A 141 -24.50 10.36 -2.54
N ALA A 142 -23.38 11.09 -2.55
CA ALA A 142 -22.07 10.53 -2.86
C ALA A 142 -21.61 9.51 -1.78
N SER A 143 -20.50 8.83 -2.03
CA SER A 143 -19.95 7.81 -1.13
C SER A 143 -18.43 7.82 -1.20
N ILE A 144 -17.78 7.44 -0.09
CA ILE A 144 -16.35 7.14 -0.06
C ILE A 144 -16.02 5.71 -0.52
N ALA A 145 -17.04 4.92 -0.90
CA ALA A 145 -16.85 3.61 -1.49
C ALA A 145 -16.17 3.71 -2.85
N GLY A 146 -15.30 2.75 -3.16
CA GLY A 146 -14.76 2.60 -4.52
C GLY A 146 -13.25 2.43 -4.59
N ASN A 147 -12.72 2.71 -5.78
CA ASN A 147 -11.32 2.48 -6.14
C ASN A 147 -10.59 3.80 -6.33
N TYR A 148 -9.38 3.85 -5.81
CA TYR A 148 -8.51 5.02 -5.81
C TYR A 148 -7.14 4.63 -6.34
N LYS A 149 -6.57 5.45 -7.22
CA LYS A 149 -5.24 5.27 -7.81
C LYS A 149 -4.21 6.02 -6.98
N LYS A 150 -3.10 5.36 -6.64
CA LYS A 150 -1.97 5.99 -5.96
C LYS A 150 -1.32 7.04 -6.86
N ILE A 151 -1.01 8.19 -6.29
CA ILE A 151 -0.25 9.26 -6.97
C ILE A 151 1.05 9.54 -6.20
N MET A 152 2.08 9.94 -6.95
CA MET A 152 3.40 10.27 -6.37
C MET A 152 3.51 11.74 -5.96
N THR A 153 2.55 12.56 -6.36
CA THR A 153 2.51 13.98 -6.05
C THR A 153 1.64 14.24 -4.82
N PRO A 154 1.87 15.36 -4.11
CA PRO A 154 0.88 15.89 -3.18
C PRO A 154 -0.47 16.11 -3.88
N LEU A 155 -1.55 16.04 -3.10
CA LEU A 155 -2.86 16.54 -3.55
C LEU A 155 -2.77 18.06 -3.79
N ASP A 156 -3.58 18.57 -4.71
CA ASP A 156 -3.68 20.00 -4.96
C ASP A 156 -4.30 20.71 -3.74
N SER A 157 -3.45 21.31 -2.92
CA SER A 157 -3.83 21.99 -1.68
C SER A 157 -4.70 23.23 -1.91
N THR A 158 -4.71 23.79 -3.12
CA THR A 158 -5.56 24.94 -3.46
C THR A 158 -7.02 24.52 -3.68
N GLN A 159 -7.24 23.26 -4.07
CA GLN A 159 -8.55 22.69 -4.33
C GLN A 159 -9.02 21.74 -3.22
N LEU A 160 -8.20 21.50 -2.19
CA LEU A 160 -8.55 20.66 -1.04
C LEU A 160 -9.53 21.38 -0.12
N GLU A 161 -10.58 20.68 0.32
CA GLU A 161 -11.43 21.16 1.39
C GLU A 161 -10.60 21.42 2.66
N LYS A 162 -10.68 22.64 3.18
CA LYS A 162 -10.07 22.99 4.45
C LYS A 162 -11.05 22.64 5.57
N LEU A 163 -10.56 21.94 6.59
CA LEU A 163 -11.32 21.83 7.84
C LEU A 163 -11.58 23.25 8.38
N PRO A 164 -12.78 23.54 8.92
CA PRO A 164 -12.97 24.77 9.68
C PRO A 164 -11.95 24.77 10.83
N ASN A 165 -11.14 25.83 10.92
CA ASN A 165 -10.24 26.04 12.05
C ASN A 165 -11.11 26.02 13.32
N ASN A 166 -10.88 25.04 14.20
CA ASN A 166 -11.47 25.01 15.53
C ASN A 166 -10.55 25.77 16.48
#